data_AF-A0A497K725-F1
#
_entry.id   AF-A0A497K725-F1
#
_cell.length_a   1.000
_cell.length_b   1.000
_cell.length_c   1.000
_cell.angle_alpha   90.00
_cell.angle_beta   90.00
_cell.angle_gamma   90.00
#
_symmetry.space_group_name_H-M   'P 1'
#
loop_
_entity.id
_entity.type
_entity.pdbx_description
1 polymer ?
#
loop_
_entity_poly.entity_id
_entity_poly.type
_entity_poly.pdbx_seq_one_letter_code
_entity_poly.pdbx_strand_id
1 'polypeptide(L)'
;MTNIGIEPKGVRPETFMKITAVRDRKLAERYLETSWNAVKYLVDNYGEKIFLRVGLPYNKVFITLEEVARFGEKLASIDPDVQLCVLDYFPTFRRRDMERPSPKEMLEIKEVLKGTGLRMVVVQTSIGHTDP
;
A
#
# COMPACT_ATOMS: atom_id res chain seq x y z
N MET A 1 -4.58 1.71 -23.32
CA MET A 1 -4.17 2.35 -22.05
C MET A 1 -3.28 1.36 -21.31
N THR A 2 -2.06 1.77 -20.95
CA THR A 2 -1.11 0.88 -20.24
C THR A 2 -1.41 0.91 -18.74
N ASN A 3 -1.46 -0.26 -18.11
CA ASN A 3 -1.71 -0.39 -16.67
C ASN A 3 -0.39 -0.66 -15.95
N ILE A 4 -0.08 0.11 -14.91
CA ILE A 4 1.13 -0.06 -14.10
C ILE A 4 0.74 -0.21 -12.63
N GLY A 5 1.35 -1.18 -11.95
CA GLY A 5 1.22 -1.38 -10.51
C GLY A 5 2.54 -1.10 -9.80
N ILE A 6 2.53 -0.27 -8.75
CA ILE A 6 3.68 -0.06 -7.86
C ILE A 6 3.26 -0.36 -6.43
N GLU A 7 4.06 -1.14 -5.71
CA GLU A 7 3.78 -1.47 -4.31
C GLU A 7 4.95 -1.03 -3.42
N PRO A 8 4.91 0.18 -2.83
CA PRO A 8 5.95 0.68 -1.92
C PRO A 8 6.10 -0.12 -0.62
N LYS A 9 5.18 -1.06 -0.34
CA LYS A 9 5.12 -1.94 0.86
C LYS A 9 4.80 -1.23 2.19
N GLY A 10 5.14 0.05 2.35
CA GLY A 10 4.87 0.83 3.56
C GLY A 10 5.40 2.27 3.44
N VAL A 11 5.51 2.97 4.57
CA VAL A 11 6.17 4.29 4.64
C VAL A 11 7.38 4.30 5.56
N ARG A 12 7.54 3.27 6.40
CA ARG A 12 8.70 3.12 7.28
C ARG A 12 9.72 2.12 6.74
N PRO A 13 11.02 2.42 6.85
CA PRO A 13 12.06 1.45 6.50
C PRO A 13 11.94 0.14 7.27
N GLU A 14 11.57 0.16 8.55
CA GLU A 14 11.44 -1.07 9.36
C GLU A 14 10.32 -1.97 8.83
N THR A 15 9.21 -1.39 8.40
CA THR A 15 8.07 -2.11 7.82
C THR A 15 8.46 -2.71 6.47
N PHE A 16 9.12 -1.91 5.62
CA PHE A 16 9.67 -2.39 4.35
C PHE A 16 10.64 -3.57 4.55
N MET A 17 11.56 -3.47 5.52
CA MET A 17 12.51 -4.53 5.86
C MET A 17 11.81 -5.80 6.35
N LYS A 18 10.79 -5.68 7.21
CA LYS A 18 10.02 -6.84 7.71
C LYS A 18 9.32 -7.59 6.59
N ILE A 19 8.76 -6.88 5.61
CA ILE A 19 8.02 -7.46 4.50
C ILE A 19 8.97 -8.06 3.45
N THR A 20 10.06 -7.37 3.13
CA THR A 20 11.00 -7.74 2.05
C THR A 20 12.15 -8.64 2.51
N ALA A 21 12.35 -8.77 3.82
CA ALA A 21 13.51 -9.41 4.45
C ALA A 21 14.87 -8.77 4.10
N VAL A 22 14.89 -7.55 3.57
CA VAL A 22 16.13 -6.77 3.40
C VAL A 22 16.69 -6.42 4.78
N ARG A 23 17.93 -6.86 5.05
CA ARG A 23 18.59 -6.68 6.36
C ARG A 23 19.44 -5.41 6.46
N ASP A 24 19.92 -4.91 5.31
CA ASP A 24 20.66 -3.66 5.25
C ASP A 24 19.67 -2.47 5.28
N ARG A 25 19.75 -1.67 6.33
CA ARG A 25 18.87 -0.51 6.52
C ARG A 25 19.04 0.53 5.41
N LYS A 26 20.26 0.86 5.02
CA LYS A 26 20.52 1.88 3.98
C LYS A 26 19.97 1.42 2.64
N LEU A 27 20.11 0.13 2.34
CA LEU A 27 19.52 -0.45 1.14
C LEU A 27 17.99 -0.42 1.17
N ALA A 28 17.39 -0.74 2.32
CA ALA A 28 15.94 -0.68 2.49
C ALA A 28 15.38 0.74 2.35
N GLU A 29 16.06 1.74 2.95
CA GLU A 29 15.72 3.16 2.83
C GLU A 29 15.76 3.60 1.36
N ARG A 30 16.84 3.26 0.64
CA ARG A 30 16.98 3.56 -0.78
C ARG A 30 15.89 2.90 -1.62
N TYR A 31 15.55 1.63 -1.39
CA TYR A 31 14.51 0.94 -2.14
C TYR A 31 13.11 1.49 -1.86
N LEU A 32 12.80 1.78 -0.60
CA LEU A 32 11.56 2.42 -0.21
C LEU A 32 11.42 3.79 -0.85
N GLU A 33 12.44 4.64 -0.75
CA GLU A 33 12.46 5.96 -1.39
C GLU A 33 12.28 5.85 -2.91
N THR A 34 13.03 4.96 -3.55
CA THR A 34 12.94 4.72 -5.00
C THR A 34 11.51 4.31 -5.41
N SER A 35 10.86 3.44 -4.63
CA SER A 35 9.49 3.00 -4.92
C SER A 35 8.47 4.15 -4.86
N TRP A 36 8.59 5.04 -3.88
CA TRP A 36 7.76 6.24 -3.77
C TRP A 36 8.07 7.27 -4.86
N ASN A 37 9.34 7.45 -5.19
CA ASN A 37 9.76 8.33 -6.29
C ASN A 37 9.23 7.82 -7.64
N ALA A 38 9.15 6.50 -7.84
CA ALA A 38 8.55 5.92 -9.03
C ALA A 38 7.04 6.22 -9.13
N VAL A 39 6.29 6.15 -8.01
CA VAL A 39 4.87 6.58 -7.97
C VAL A 39 4.77 8.04 -8.40
N LYS A 40 5.52 8.93 -7.75
CA LYS A 40 5.47 10.37 -8.04
C LYS A 40 5.84 10.66 -9.50
N TYR A 41 6.93 10.06 -10.00
CA TYR A 41 7.40 10.25 -11.36
C TYR A 41 6.35 9.86 -12.40
N LEU A 42 5.66 8.73 -12.19
CA LEU A 42 4.60 8.28 -13.09
C LEU A 42 3.39 9.21 -13.07
N VAL A 43 2.97 9.67 -11.89
CA VAL A 43 1.89 10.65 -11.76
C VAL A 43 2.25 11.94 -12.50
N ASP A 44 3.40 12.54 -12.17
CA ASP A 44 3.84 13.84 -12.70
C ASP A 44 4.01 13.85 -14.23
N ASN A 45 4.49 12.75 -14.82
CA ASN A 45 4.93 12.72 -16.22
C ASN A 45 4.00 11.92 -17.14
N TYR A 46 3.19 11.02 -16.59
CA TYR A 46 2.40 10.06 -17.36
C TYR A 46 0.96 9.88 -16.87
N GLY A 47 0.48 10.61 -15.85
CA GLY A 47 -0.85 10.40 -15.25
C GLY A 47 -2.02 10.35 -16.25
N GLU A 48 -1.98 11.13 -17.34
CA GLU A 48 -3.00 11.12 -18.38
C GLU A 48 -2.86 9.97 -19.42
N LYS A 49 -1.70 9.32 -19.45
CA LYS A 49 -1.32 8.31 -20.47
C LYS A 49 -1.41 6.88 -19.94
N ILE A 50 -1.39 6.72 -18.62
CA ILE A 50 -1.40 5.42 -17.97
C ILE A 50 -2.48 5.35 -16.92
N PHE A 51 -2.90 4.12 -16.60
CA PHE A 51 -3.63 3.85 -15.39
C PHE A 51 -2.66 3.31 -14.33
N LEU A 52 -2.43 4.08 -13.27
CA LEU A 52 -1.55 3.73 -12.15
C LEU A 52 -2.36 3.20 -10.97
N ARG A 53 -1.97 2.04 -10.46
CA ARG A 53 -2.44 1.50 -9.18
C ARG A 53 -1.29 1.39 -8.18
N VAL A 54 -1.50 1.91 -6.98
CA VAL A 54 -0.57 1.75 -5.86
C VAL A 54 -1.05 0.63 -4.94
N GLY A 55 -0.14 -0.25 -4.51
CA GLY A 55 -0.44 -1.36 -3.61
C GLY A 55 -0.02 -1.08 -2.16
N LEU A 56 -0.81 -1.56 -1.20
CA LEU A 56 -0.45 -1.62 0.22
C LEU A 56 -0.72 -3.04 0.77
N PRO A 57 0.31 -3.84 1.08
CA PRO A 57 0.14 -5.16 1.68
C PRO A 57 -0.14 -5.04 3.19
N TYR A 58 -1.41 -4.95 3.57
CA TYR A 58 -1.79 -4.78 4.96
C TYR A 58 -1.86 -6.12 5.71
N ASN A 59 -1.21 -6.16 6.86
CA ASN A 59 -1.46 -7.09 7.94
C ASN A 59 -1.02 -6.42 9.25
N LYS A 60 -1.82 -6.52 10.31
CA LYS A 60 -1.53 -5.93 11.63
C LYS A 60 -0.16 -6.31 12.23
N VAL A 61 0.41 -7.45 11.82
CA VAL A 61 1.75 -7.89 12.23
C VAL A 61 2.87 -7.02 11.64
N PHE A 62 2.63 -6.39 10.48
CA PHE A 62 3.60 -5.56 9.78
C PHE A 62 3.30 -4.07 9.89
N ILE A 63 2.04 -3.67 9.73
CA ILE A 63 1.64 -2.27 9.52
C ILE A 63 0.61 -1.88 10.58
N THR A 64 0.87 -0.81 11.32
CA THR A 64 -0.06 -0.25 12.30
C THR A 64 -1.11 0.61 11.61
N LEU A 65 -2.26 0.85 12.27
CA LEU A 65 -3.26 1.80 11.76
C LEU A 65 -2.68 3.21 11.55
N GLU A 66 -1.76 3.64 12.42
CA GLU A 66 -1.04 4.90 12.24
C GLU A 66 -0.20 4.90 10.95
N GLU A 67 0.52 3.81 10.65
CA GLU A 67 1.29 3.72 9.41
C GLU A 67 0.39 3.65 8.17
N VAL A 68 -0.80 3.04 8.28
CA VAL A 68 -1.83 3.05 7.23
C VAL A 68 -2.28 4.48 6.95
N ALA A 69 -2.60 5.27 7.98
CA ALA A 69 -2.99 6.67 7.81
C ALA A 69 -1.86 7.48 7.13
N ARG A 70 -0.61 7.34 7.60
CA ARG A 70 0.56 8.00 6.99
C ARG A 70 0.81 7.58 5.55
N PHE A 71 0.53 6.32 5.20
CA PHE A 71 0.57 5.85 3.81
C PHE A 71 -0.46 6.60 2.96
N GLY A 72 -1.69 6.70 3.48
CA GLY A 72 -2.77 7.45 2.83
C GLY A 72 -2.44 8.92 2.62
N GLU A 73 -1.99 9.61 3.67
CA GLU A 73 -1.55 11.02 3.63
C GLU A 73 -0.43 11.22 2.60
N LYS A 74 0.58 10.34 2.60
CA LYS A 74 1.69 10.42 1.65
C LYS A 74 1.21 10.25 0.22
N LEU A 75 0.35 9.28 -0.08
CA LEU A 75 -0.18 9.07 -1.42
C LEU A 75 -1.08 10.22 -1.86
N ALA A 76 -1.97 10.71 -0.99
CA ALA A 76 -2.85 11.84 -1.28
C ALA A 76 -2.07 13.14 -1.54
N SER A 77 -0.90 13.30 -0.91
CA SER A 77 0.01 14.42 -1.19
C SER A 77 0.68 14.36 -2.57
N ILE A 78 0.71 13.18 -3.20
CA ILE A 78 1.16 13.00 -4.59
C ILE A 78 -0.03 13.29 -5.52
N ASP A 79 -1.12 12.53 -5.35
CA ASP A 79 -2.37 12.73 -6.06
C ASP A 79 -3.50 11.95 -5.36
N PRO A 80 -4.58 12.62 -4.92
CA PRO A 80 -5.71 11.98 -4.25
C PRO A 80 -6.56 11.05 -5.14
N ASP A 81 -6.41 11.12 -6.47
CA ASP A 81 -7.14 10.28 -7.43
C ASP A 81 -6.42 8.98 -7.79
N VAL A 82 -5.15 8.82 -7.42
CA VAL A 82 -4.43 7.57 -7.68
C VAL A 82 -5.12 6.43 -6.96
N GLN A 83 -5.44 5.37 -7.70
CA GLN A 83 -6.10 4.22 -7.12
C GLN A 83 -5.16 3.47 -6.17
N LEU A 84 -5.52 3.43 -4.90
CA LEU A 84 -4.91 2.56 -3.91
C LEU A 84 -5.64 1.22 -3.85
N CYS A 85 -4.89 0.12 -3.91
CA CYS A 85 -5.38 -1.22 -3.64
C CYS A 85 -4.68 -1.79 -2.40
N VAL A 86 -5.45 -2.01 -1.34
CA VAL A 86 -4.96 -2.65 -0.12
C VAL A 86 -5.15 -4.16 -0.24
N LEU A 87 -4.06 -4.91 -0.13
CA LEU A 87 -4.06 -6.37 -0.13
C LEU A 87 -4.19 -6.88 1.30
N ASP A 88 -5.05 -7.87 1.54
CA ASP A 88 -5.22 -8.54 2.84
C ASP A 88 -4.12 -9.57 3.09
N TYR A 89 -2.87 -9.10 3.14
CA TYR A 89 -1.66 -9.91 3.13
C TYR A 89 -1.72 -11.05 4.16
N PHE A 90 -1.60 -12.29 3.67
CA PHE A 90 -1.78 -13.50 4.47
C PHE A 90 -0.69 -14.54 4.18
N PRO A 91 -0.40 -15.45 5.12
CA PRO A 91 0.60 -16.48 4.89
C PRO A 91 0.08 -17.61 4.02
N THR A 92 0.81 -17.94 2.96
CA THR A 92 0.59 -19.15 2.16
C THR A 92 1.65 -20.21 2.45
N PHE A 93 2.92 -19.80 2.61
CA PHE A 93 4.05 -20.73 2.74
C PHE A 93 4.90 -20.48 4.00
N ARG A 94 5.21 -19.22 4.29
CA ARG A 94 5.99 -18.77 5.47
C ARG A 94 5.10 -17.94 6.40
N ARG A 95 5.56 -17.72 7.63
CA ARG A 95 4.88 -16.90 8.64
C ARG A 95 3.46 -17.40 8.95
N ARG A 96 3.33 -18.73 9.11
CA ARG A 96 2.04 -19.41 9.39
C ARG A 96 1.44 -19.06 10.75
N ASP A 97 2.19 -18.36 11.59
CA ASP A 97 1.75 -17.71 12.82
C ASP A 97 0.90 -16.46 12.57
N MET A 98 0.93 -15.91 11.35
CA MET A 98 0.13 -14.75 10.97
C MET A 98 -1.29 -15.14 10.59
N GLU A 99 -2.24 -14.30 10.98
CA GLU A 99 -3.64 -14.44 10.57
C GLU A 99 -3.91 -13.56 9.36
N ARG A 100 -4.76 -14.04 8.43
CA ARG A 100 -5.31 -13.20 7.36
C ARG A 100 -6.21 -12.13 7.99
N PRO A 101 -6.09 -10.85 7.60
CA PRO A 101 -7.01 -9.81 8.03
C PRO A 101 -8.47 -10.18 7.73
N SER A 102 -9.37 -9.93 8.67
CA SER A 102 -10.80 -10.20 8.45
C SER A 102 -11.41 -9.19 7.47
N PRO A 103 -12.51 -9.52 6.77
CA PRO A 103 -13.21 -8.54 5.94
C PRO A 103 -13.61 -7.27 6.70
N LYS A 104 -14.03 -7.39 7.97
CA LYS A 104 -14.35 -6.26 8.83
C LYS A 104 -13.13 -5.35 9.05
N GLU A 105 -11.99 -5.95 9.40
CA GLU A 105 -10.72 -5.22 9.57
C GLU A 105 -10.32 -4.50 8.29
N MET A 106 -10.43 -5.15 7.13
CA MET A 106 -10.11 -4.51 5.84
C MET A 106 -11.03 -3.33 5.51
N LEU A 107 -12.30 -3.38 5.89
CA LEU A 107 -13.22 -2.25 5.73
C LEU A 107 -12.85 -1.10 6.68
N GLU A 108 -12.42 -1.38 7.91
CA GLU A 108 -11.89 -0.34 8.82
C GLU A 108 -10.65 0.33 8.23
N ILE A 109 -9.76 -0.44 7.59
CA ILE A 109 -8.61 0.11 6.84
C ILE A 109 -9.04 1.02 5.69
N LYS A 110 -10.10 0.64 4.95
CA LYS A 110 -10.65 1.48 3.87
C LYS A 110 -11.10 2.83 4.40
N GLU A 111 -11.82 2.86 5.53
CA GLU A 111 -12.31 4.10 6.13
C GLU A 111 -11.17 5.00 6.62
N VAL A 112 -10.14 4.42 7.25
CA VAL A 112 -8.93 5.18 7.66
C VAL A 112 -8.27 5.84 6.45
N LEU A 113 -8.11 5.11 5.35
CA LEU A 113 -7.48 5.64 4.13
C LEU A 113 -8.33 6.68 3.42
N LYS A 114 -9.66 6.51 3.37
CA LYS A 114 -10.56 7.56 2.84
C LYS A 114 -10.50 8.83 3.70
N GLY A 115 -10.34 8.67 5.02
CA GLY A 115 -10.16 9.78 5.97
C GLY A 115 -8.90 10.63 5.72
N THR A 116 -7.91 10.14 4.96
CA THR A 116 -6.67 10.88 4.65
C THR A 116 -6.79 11.74 3.39
N GLY A 117 -7.96 11.77 2.74
CA GLY A 117 -8.21 12.51 1.50
C GLY A 117 -8.06 11.70 0.21
N LEU A 118 -7.75 10.40 0.29
CA LEU A 118 -7.76 9.52 -0.89
C LEU A 118 -9.18 9.26 -1.37
N ARG A 119 -9.40 9.38 -2.69
CA ARG A 119 -10.74 9.20 -3.30
C ARG A 119 -10.98 7.79 -3.81
N MET A 120 -9.92 7.11 -4.25
CA MET A 120 -10.00 5.83 -4.95
C MET A 120 -9.34 4.70 -4.14
N VAL A 121 -10.07 4.12 -3.17
CA VAL A 121 -9.53 3.09 -2.26
C VAL A 121 -10.28 1.77 -2.44
N VAL A 122 -9.58 0.78 -2.98
CA VAL A 122 -10.03 -0.60 -3.14
C VAL A 122 -9.38 -1.45 -2.07
N VAL A 123 -10.14 -2.28 -1.36
CA VAL A 123 -9.58 -3.28 -0.43
C VAL A 123 -9.91 -4.70 -0.89
N GLN A 124 -8.91 -5.58 -0.83
CA GLN A 124 -9.10 -7.01 -1.03
C GLN A 124 -9.50 -7.64 0.30
N THR A 125 -10.35 -8.65 0.25
CA THR A 125 -10.79 -9.41 1.42
C THR A 125 -10.87 -10.89 1.07
N SER A 126 -11.08 -11.73 2.07
CA SER A 126 -11.30 -13.16 1.87
C SER A 126 -12.56 -13.51 1.08
N ILE A 127 -13.48 -12.56 0.87
CA ILE A 127 -14.76 -12.76 0.15
C ILE A 127 -14.83 -12.00 -1.19
N GLY A 128 -13.77 -11.31 -1.59
CA GLY A 128 -13.71 -10.51 -2.82
C GLY A 128 -13.10 -9.13 -2.61
N HIS A 129 -13.45 -8.19 -3.48
CA HIS A 129 -12.87 -6.84 -3.51
C HIS A 129 -13.96 -5.80 -3.41
N THR A 130 -13.68 -4.68 -2.74
CA THR A 130 -14.60 -3.53 -2.76
C THR A 130 -14.44 -2.73 -4.04
N ASP A 131 -15.47 -1.98 -4.42
CA ASP A 131 -15.30 -0.87 -5.36
C ASP A 131 -14.42 0.25 -4.74
N PRO A 132 -13.97 1.24 -5.53
CA PRO A 132 -13.15 2.35 -5.03
C PRO A 132 -13.75 3.21 -3.88
#